data_AF-A0A7J9YRP8-F1
#
_entry.id   AF-A0A7J9YRP8-F1
#
_cell.length_a   1.000
_cell.length_b   1.000
_cell.length_c   1.000
_cell.angle_alpha   90.00
_cell.angle_beta   90.00
_cell.angle_gamma   90.00
#
_symmetry.space_group_name_H-M   'P 1'
#
loop_
_entity.id
_entity.type
_entity.pdbx_description
1 polymer ?
#
loop_
_entity_poly.entity_id
_entity_poly.type
_entity_poly.pdbx_seq_one_letter_code
_entity_poly.pdbx_strand_id
1 'polypeptide(L)'
;MNRVTRFVSILLVVASSLLALAPAAIAADGVGLWGRTDDKVVTFFMFGVMAFFVILVITFSLIQIRLENRKERAREDLERLRRP
;
A
#
# COMPACT_ATOMS: atom_id res chain seq x y z
N MET A 1 -8.21 20.16 7.83
CA MET A 1 -7.82 19.55 6.53
C MET A 1 -8.68 18.32 6.30
N ASN A 2 -9.55 18.33 5.30
CA ASN A 2 -10.52 17.25 5.07
C ASN A 2 -9.79 15.95 4.67
N ARG A 3 -10.33 14.78 5.02
CA ARG A 3 -9.66 13.48 4.74
C ARG A 3 -9.26 13.34 3.27
N VAL A 4 -10.09 13.87 2.37
CA VAL A 4 -9.85 13.91 0.92
C VAL A 4 -8.66 14.80 0.55
N THR A 5 -8.56 16.02 1.09
CA THR A 5 -7.43 16.92 0.77
C THR A 5 -6.11 16.40 1.32
N ARG A 6 -6.14 15.66 2.44
CA ARG A 6 -4.96 14.95 2.97
C ARG A 6 -4.54 13.78 2.07
N PHE A 7 -5.49 13.01 1.54
CA PHE A 7 -5.20 11.93 0.60
C PHE A 7 -4.59 12.46 -0.71
N VAL A 8 -5.18 13.50 -1.28
CA VAL A 8 -4.71 14.11 -2.54
C VAL A 8 -3.32 14.69 -2.38
N SER A 9 -3.05 15.38 -1.26
CA SER A 9 -1.71 15.93 -1.00
C SER A 9 -0.64 14.84 -0.81
N ILE A 10 -0.95 13.74 -0.12
CA ILE A 10 -0.04 12.59 -0.02
C ILE A 10 0.24 12.02 -1.41
N LEU A 11 -0.80 11.85 -2.23
CA LEU A 11 -0.69 11.26 -3.55
C LEU A 11 0.15 12.15 -4.49
N LEU A 12 -0.03 13.47 -4.42
CA LEU A 12 0.81 14.44 -5.14
C LEU A 12 2.27 14.39 -4.68
N VAL A 13 2.54 14.37 -3.37
CA VAL A 13 3.91 14.28 -2.85
C VAL A 13 4.58 12.99 -3.32
N VAL A 14 3.88 11.85 -3.26
CA VAL A 14 4.40 10.56 -3.75
C VAL A 14 4.69 10.64 -5.25
N ALA A 15 3.77 11.16 -6.06
CA ALA A 15 3.95 11.29 -7.50
C ALA A 15 5.14 12.20 -7.85
N SER A 16 5.27 13.36 -7.20
CA SER A 16 6.40 14.28 -7.38
C SER A 16 7.72 13.65 -6.94
N SER A 17 7.72 12.86 -5.87
CA SER A 17 8.91 12.14 -5.39
C SER A 17 9.37 11.07 -6.38
N LEU A 18 8.43 10.33 -6.97
CA LEU A 18 8.72 9.32 -8.00
C LEU A 18 9.28 9.96 -9.27
N LEU A 19 8.74 11.10 -9.69
CA LEU A 19 9.25 11.88 -10.83
C LEU A 19 10.66 12.42 -10.58
N ALA A 20 10.96 12.88 -9.36
CA ALA A 20 12.29 13.37 -9.00
C ALA A 20 13.35 12.24 -9.01
N LEU A 21 12.96 11.00 -8.76
CA LEU A 21 13.82 9.82 -8.80
C LEU A 21 13.94 9.19 -10.20
N ALA A 22 13.13 9.63 -11.17
CA ALA A 22 13.12 9.06 -12.52
C ALA A 22 14.46 9.16 -13.28
N PRO A 23 15.24 10.26 -13.20
CA PRO A 23 16.55 10.32 -13.87
C PRO A 23 17.55 9.30 -13.33
N ALA A 24 17.43 8.92 -12.05
CA ALA A 24 18.28 7.90 -11.43
C ALA A 24 17.90 6.47 -11.90
N ALA A 25 16.68 6.30 -12.42
CA ALA A 25 16.24 5.07 -13.08
C ALA A 25 16.64 5.01 -14.57
N ILE A 26 16.85 6.17 -15.22
CA ILE A 26 17.40 6.27 -16.57
C ILE A 26 18.93 6.23 -16.46
N ALA A 27 19.44 5.02 -16.29
CA ALA A 27 20.87 4.75 -16.17
C ALA A 27 21.67 5.30 -17.36
N ALA A 28 22.73 6.07 -17.08
CA ALA A 28 23.65 6.59 -18.09
C ALA A 28 24.35 5.47 -18.90
N ASP A 29 24.47 4.26 -18.32
CA ASP A 29 25.11 3.08 -18.92
C ASP A 29 24.15 1.89 -19.10
N GLY A 30 22.82 2.10 -18.99
CA GLY A 30 21.83 1.01 -19.02
C GLY A 30 21.82 0.09 -17.78
N VAL A 31 22.60 0.43 -16.75
CA VAL A 31 22.71 -0.29 -15.48
C VAL A 31 21.89 0.43 -14.41
N GLY A 32 20.83 -0.20 -13.89
CA GLY A 32 19.98 0.39 -12.84
C GLY A 32 20.74 0.71 -11.54
N LEU A 33 20.07 1.40 -10.60
CA LEU A 33 20.64 1.84 -9.31
C LEU A 33 21.38 0.77 -8.50
N TRP A 34 20.99 -0.49 -8.69
CA TRP A 34 21.56 -1.64 -7.98
C TRP A 34 22.85 -2.19 -8.62
N GLY A 35 23.27 -1.64 -9.77
CA GLY A 35 24.34 -2.23 -10.57
C GLY A 35 23.84 -3.35 -11.46
N ARG A 36 24.78 -4.14 -11.99
CA ARG A 36 24.47 -5.27 -12.88
C ARG A 36 23.84 -6.40 -12.06
N THR A 37 22.59 -6.75 -12.37
CA THR A 37 21.85 -7.76 -11.63
C THR A 37 22.27 -9.17 -12.04
N ASP A 38 22.52 -10.04 -11.05
CA ASP A 38 22.75 -11.46 -11.26
C ASP A 38 21.47 -12.28 -10.96
N ASP A 39 21.38 -13.49 -11.51
CA ASP A 39 20.21 -14.40 -11.35
C ASP A 39 19.80 -14.61 -9.89
N LYS A 40 20.79 -14.67 -8.98
CA LYS A 40 20.53 -14.81 -7.53
C LYS A 40 19.76 -13.62 -6.97
N VAL A 41 20.18 -12.41 -7.33
CA VAL A 41 19.56 -11.16 -6.83
C VAL A 41 18.12 -11.08 -7.32
N VAL A 42 17.89 -11.35 -8.61
CA VAL A 42 16.54 -11.35 -9.20
C VAL A 42 15.65 -12.38 -8.51
N THR A 43 16.16 -13.60 -8.32
CA THR A 43 15.40 -14.70 -7.71
C THR A 43 14.96 -14.37 -6.28
N PHE A 44 15.89 -13.93 -5.42
CA PHE A 44 15.55 -13.57 -4.03
C PHE A 44 14.63 -12.34 -3.95
N PHE A 45 14.82 -11.37 -4.83
CA PHE A 45 13.92 -10.23 -4.92
C PHE A 45 12.49 -10.68 -5.25
N MET A 46 12.32 -11.59 -6.21
CA MET A 46 11.00 -12.12 -6.57
C MET A 46 10.35 -12.94 -5.44
N PHE A 47 11.13 -13.70 -4.65
CA PHE A 47 10.60 -14.30 -3.42
C PHE A 47 10.08 -13.25 -2.44
N GLY A 48 10.79 -12.13 -2.30
CA GLY A 48 10.35 -10.99 -1.49
C GLY A 48 9.03 -10.38 -2.00
N VAL A 49 8.91 -10.15 -3.31
CA VAL A 49 7.69 -9.63 -3.94
C VAL A 49 6.50 -10.56 -3.71
N MET A 50 6.69 -11.87 -3.89
CA MET A 50 5.63 -12.85 -3.64
C MET A 50 5.18 -12.84 -2.18
N ALA A 51 6.13 -12.89 -1.24
CA ALA A 51 5.82 -12.85 0.20
C ALA A 51 5.10 -11.55 0.59
N PHE A 52 5.55 -10.41 0.04
CA PHE A 52 4.94 -9.11 0.28
C PHE A 52 3.46 -9.08 -0.13
N PHE A 53 3.12 -9.55 -1.33
CA PHE A 53 1.72 -9.55 -1.79
C PHE A 53 0.84 -10.48 -0.96
N VAL A 54 1.33 -11.66 -0.60
CA VAL A 54 0.59 -12.59 0.27
C VAL A 54 0.29 -11.92 1.61
N ILE A 55 1.30 -11.34 2.26
CA ILE A 55 1.15 -10.67 3.56
C ILE A 55 0.23 -9.46 3.45
N LEU A 56 0.36 -8.67 2.38
CA LEU A 56 -0.44 -7.47 2.15
C LEU A 56 -1.93 -7.82 2.01
N VAL A 57 -2.26 -8.81 1.17
CA VAL A 57 -3.65 -9.25 0.97
C VAL A 57 -4.23 -9.76 2.28
N ILE A 58 -3.50 -10.62 3.01
CA ILE A 58 -3.95 -11.11 4.33
C ILE A 58 -4.20 -9.96 5.29
N THR A 59 -3.26 -9.01 5.37
CA THR A 59 -3.36 -7.85 6.27
C THR A 59 -4.58 -7.00 5.94
N PHE A 60 -4.81 -6.70 4.66
CA PHE A 60 -5.98 -5.92 4.23
C PHE A 60 -7.29 -6.64 4.48
N SER A 61 -7.36 -7.95 4.22
CA SER A 61 -8.55 -8.75 4.56
C SER A 61 -8.84 -8.72 6.06
N LEU A 62 -7.83 -8.87 6.92
CA LEU A 62 -8.00 -8.78 8.38
C LEU A 62 -8.46 -7.38 8.81
N ILE A 63 -7.90 -6.32 8.22
CA ILE A 63 -8.31 -4.95 8.52
C ILE A 63 -9.78 -4.72 8.11
N GLN A 64 -10.20 -5.20 6.94
CA GLN A 64 -11.57 -5.11 6.46
C GLN A 64 -12.53 -5.80 7.44
N ILE A 65 -12.25 -7.05 7.81
CA ILE A 65 -13.06 -7.82 8.78
C ILE A 65 -13.19 -7.05 10.11
N ARG A 66 -12.08 -6.49 10.63
CA ARG A 66 -12.11 -5.74 11.90
C ARG A 66 -12.95 -4.47 11.81
N LEU A 67 -12.93 -3.77 10.68
CA LEU A 67 -13.70 -2.56 10.47
C LEU A 67 -15.19 -2.85 10.28
N GLU A 68 -15.52 -3.92 9.56
CA GLU A 68 -16.90 -4.38 9.37
C GLU A 68 -17.52 -4.81 10.70
N ASN A 69 -16.82 -5.63 11.48
CA ASN A 69 -17.27 -6.04 12.81
C ASN A 69 -17.52 -4.83 13.74
N ARG A 70 -16.70 -3.78 13.66
CA ARG A 70 -16.92 -2.55 14.43
C ARG A 70 -18.15 -1.79 13.97
N LYS A 71 -18.36 -1.69 12.65
CA LYS A 71 -19.54 -1.01 12.08
C LYS A 71 -20.83 -1.76 12.43
N GLU A 72 -20.81 -3.08 12.38
CA GLU A 72 -21.95 -3.93 12.70
C GLU A 72 -22.37 -3.76 14.17
N ARG A 73 -21.43 -3.83 15.11
CA ARG A 73 -21.71 -3.58 16.54
C ARG A 73 -22.34 -2.21 16.78
N ALA A 74 -21.76 -1.17 16.17
CA ALA A 74 -22.32 0.19 16.30
C ALA A 74 -23.73 0.29 15.71
N ARG A 75 -24.04 -0.46 14.65
CA ARG A 75 -25.36 -0.50 14.04
C ARG A 75 -26.36 -1.27 14.92
N GLU A 76 -25.98 -2.42 15.46
CA GLU A 76 -26.82 -3.20 16.38
C GLU A 76 -27.21 -2.38 17.62
N ASP A 77 -26.25 -1.66 18.21
CA ASP A 77 -26.50 -0.79 19.36
C ASP A 77 -27.52 0.31 19.03
N LEU A 78 -27.42 0.93 17.84
CA LEU A 78 -28.37 1.93 17.36
C LEU A 78 -29.76 1.32 17.10
N GLU A 79 -29.84 0.11 16.53
CA GLU A 79 -31.10 -0.57 16.26
C GLU A 79 -31.82 -0.98 17.55
N ARG A 80 -31.08 -1.41 18.58
CA ARG A 80 -31.62 -1.67 19.92
C ARG A 80 -32.24 -0.42 20.55
N LEU A 81 -31.58 0.73 20.42
CA LEU A 81 -32.09 2.01 20.94
C LEU A 81 -33.31 2.54 20.16
N ARG A 82 -33.47 2.14 18.90
CA ARG A 82 -34.58 2.57 18.03
C ARG A 82 -35.87 1.75 18.22
N ARG A 83 -35.79 0.54 18.77
CA ARG A 83 -36.95 -0.31 18.99
C ARG A 83 -37.69 0.17 20.27
N PRO A 84 -38.92 0.73 20.16
CA PRO A 84 -39.69 1.15 21.34
C PRO A 84 -40.18 -0.04 22.16
#